data_AF-A0A2A6RBL3-F1
#
_entry.id   AF-A0A2A6RBL3-F1
#
_cell.length_a   1.000
_cell.length_b   1.000
_cell.length_c   1.000
_cell.angle_alpha   90.00
_cell.angle_beta   90.00
_cell.angle_gamma   90.00
#
_symmetry.space_group_name_H-M   'P 1'
#
loop_
_entity.id
_entity.type
_entity.pdbx_description
1 polymer ?
#
loop_
_entity_poly.entity_id
_entity_poly.type
_entity_poly.pdbx_seq_one_letter_code
_entity_poly.pdbx_strand_id
1 'polypeptide(L)' 'MKVLRIALAATVFALSAASAFAHGGGLDKNGCHTNHKTGGYHCH' A
#
# COMPACT_ATOMS: atom_id res chain seq x y z
N MET A 1 -28.29 15.32 20.08
CA MET A 1 -27.47 15.53 18.84
C MET A 1 -26.00 15.11 18.96
N LYS A 2 -25.37 15.11 20.16
CA LYS A 2 -23.95 14.76 20.30
C LYS A 2 -23.64 13.29 20.01
N VAL A 3 -24.49 12.37 20.46
CA VAL A 3 -24.35 10.93 20.22
C VAL A 3 -24.52 10.58 18.73
N LEU A 4 -25.46 11.23 18.04
CA LEU A 4 -25.67 11.04 16.60
C LEU A 4 -24.49 11.56 15.76
N ARG A 5 -23.89 12.69 16.15
CA ARG A 5 -22.70 13.23 15.48
C ARG A 5 -21.46 12.36 15.70
N ILE A 6 -21.31 11.77 16.89
CA ILE A 6 -20.20 10.84 17.19
C ILE A 6 -20.38 9.52 16.44
N ALA A 7 -21.61 8.99 16.38
CA ALA A 7 -21.92 7.78 15.63
C ALA A 7 -21.63 7.98 14.13
N LEU A 8 -22.07 9.11 13.55
CA LEU A 8 -21.85 9.41 12.14
C LEU A 8 -20.36 9.58 11.79
N ALA A 9 -19.58 10.26 12.64
CA ALA A 9 -18.14 10.42 12.43
C ALA A 9 -17.37 9.08 12.55
N ALA A 10 -17.76 8.22 13.50
CA ALA A 10 -17.15 6.91 13.68
C ALA A 10 -17.42 5.98 12.48
N THR A 11 -18.64 6.01 11.91
CA THR A 11 -19.00 5.21 10.74
C THR A 11 -18.20 5.63 9.50
N VAL A 12 -18.04 6.93 9.25
CA VAL A 12 -17.26 7.43 8.09
C VAL A 12 -15.78 7.07 8.22
N PHE A 13 -15.20 7.16 9.42
CA PHE A 13 -13.79 6.81 9.64
C PHE A 13 -13.53 5.31 9.44
N ALA A 14 -14.42 4.44 9.95
CA ALA A 14 -14.29 2.99 9.79
C ALA A 14 -14.37 2.53 8.33
N LEU A 15 -15.10 3.24 7.48
CA LEU A 15 -15.25 2.93 6.05
C LEU A 15 -14.08 3.45 5.19
N SER A 16 -13.21 4.29 5.75
CA SER A 16 -12.10 4.93 5.02
C SER A 16 -10.79 4.14 5.01
N ALA A 17 -10.76 2.94 5.61
CA ALA A 17 -9.60 2.05 5.58
C ALA A 17 -9.42 1.46 4.17
N ALA A 18 -8.74 2.20 3.29
CA ALA A 18 -8.39 1.73 1.96
C ALA A 18 -7.24 0.71 2.01
N SER A 19 -7.32 -0.30 1.15
CA SER A 19 -6.28 -1.31 0.96
C SER A 19 -5.03 -0.70 0.33
N ALA A 20 -3.93 -0.64 1.08
CA ALA A 20 -2.62 -0.34 0.52
C ALA A 20 -2.10 -1.58 -0.23
N PHE A 21 -2.14 -1.55 -1.56
CA PHE A 21 -1.64 -2.64 -2.37
C PHE A 21 -0.11 -2.59 -2.40
N ALA A 22 0.55 -3.62 -1.85
CA ALA A 22 1.99 -3.77 -1.95
C ALA A 22 2.34 -4.07 -3.41
N HIS A 23 3.02 -3.15 -4.07
CA HIS A 23 3.54 -3.35 -5.43
C HIS A 23 5.01 -3.76 -5.34
N GLY A 24 5.40 -4.81 -6.08
CA GLY A 24 6.78 -5.29 -6.19
C GLY A 24 7.63 -4.35 -7.05
N GLY A 25 7.83 -3.12 -6.58
CA GLY A 25 8.34 -1.98 -7.35
C GLY A 25 9.52 -2.31 -8.27
N GLY A 26 9.25 -2.31 -9.59
CA GLY A 26 10.27 -2.45 -10.63
C GLY A 26 10.93 -3.83 -10.71
N LEU A 27 10.35 -4.85 -10.08
CA LEU A 27 10.82 -6.22 -10.14
C LEU A 27 10.30 -6.91 -11.42
N ASP A 28 11.09 -7.84 -11.94
CA ASP A 28 10.71 -8.73 -13.02
C ASP A 28 9.75 -9.82 -12.55
N LYS A 29 9.36 -10.71 -13.47
CA LYS A 29 8.46 -11.83 -13.19
C LYS A 29 8.98 -12.82 -12.13
N ASN A 30 10.26 -12.76 -11.78
CA ASN A 30 10.89 -13.60 -10.77
C ASN A 30 10.99 -12.87 -9.41
N GLY A 31 10.57 -11.61 -9.30
CA GLY A 31 10.73 -10.81 -8.09
C GLY A 31 12.10 -10.14 -7.99
N CYS A 32 12.81 -9.94 -9.09
CA CYS A 32 14.18 -9.43 -9.07
C CYS A 32 14.36 -8.18 -9.94
N HIS A 33 15.38 -7.37 -9.68
CA HIS A 33 15.73 -6.21 -10.50
C HIS A 33 17.19 -6.24 -10.94
N THR A 34 17.49 -5.56 -12.04
CA THR A 34 18.85 -5.28 -12.48
C THR A 34 19.26 -3.86 -12.06
N ASN A 35 20.36 -3.75 -11.33
CA ASN A 35 20.95 -2.47 -10.95
C ASN A 35 21.66 -1.86 -12.18
N HIS A 36 21.11 -0.79 -12.72
CA HIS A 36 21.65 -0.11 -13.91
C HIS A 36 23.04 0.52 -13.72
N LYS A 37 23.50 0.75 -12.48
CA LYS A 37 24.82 1.33 -12.20
C LYS A 37 25.92 0.27 -12.17
N THR A 38 25.61 -0.91 -11.63
CA THR A 38 26.61 -1.96 -11.39
C THR A 38 26.43 -3.18 -12.29
N GLY A 39 25.29 -3.31 -12.96
CA GLY A 39 24.90 -4.49 -13.73
C GLY A 39 24.46 -5.68 -12.87
N GLY A 40 24.40 -5.53 -11.54
CA GLY A 40 24.03 -6.62 -10.63
C GLY A 40 22.54 -6.98 -10.69
N TYR A 41 22.21 -8.26 -10.52
CA TYR A 41 20.83 -8.76 -10.47
C TYR A 41 20.49 -9.17 -9.03
N HIS A 42 19.43 -8.58 -8.47
CA HIS A 42 19.05 -8.72 -7.07
C HIS A 42 17.59 -9.13 -6.97
N CYS A 43 17.31 -10.19 -6.22
CA CYS A 43 15.95 -10.65 -5.95
C CYS A 43 15.47 -10.12 -4.59
N HIS A 44 14.19 -9.77 -4.53
CA HIS A 44 13.52 -9.21 -3.36
C HIS A 44 12.47 -10.16 -2.79
#